data_AF-A0A369VX60-F1
#
_entry.id   AF-A0A369VX60-F1
#
_cell.length_a   1.000
_cell.length_b   1.000
_cell.length_c   1.000
_cell.angle_alpha   90.00
_cell.angle_beta   90.00
_cell.angle_gamma   90.00
#
_symmetry.space_group_name_H-M   'P 1'
#
loop_
_entity.id
_entity.type
_entity.pdbx_description
1 polymer ?
#
loop_
_entity_poly.entity_id
_entity_poly.type
_entity_poly.pdbx_seq_one_letter_code
_entity_poly.pdbx_strand_id
1 'polypeptide(L)'
;MSPSVQVERIGREGTPVVIIDDFAPEPKALVEEAAGTPLGRLGAFYPGVRAPVRPAYRDAVGPLLAAAAKRVFGFSQRLAIDRTLFSLTVTPPAELTLAQRIPHIDDVAPGKLAVVHYLGRTDWGGTRFFRHRSTGFETVTAARHRPYLDALAADFRTHGEPPAGYITGATPLFEPIGEVAAVFNRAVLYPSGLLHCAAIDNALVLPLDVEAGRLTIASFLTAS
;
A
#
# COMPACT_ATOMS: atom_id res chain seq x y z
N MET A 1 10.34 15.38 16.09
CA MET A 1 11.43 14.75 15.32
C MET A 1 11.32 15.22 13.87
N SER A 2 12.42 15.28 13.13
CA SER A 2 12.40 15.70 11.73
C SER A 2 12.30 14.47 10.82
N PRO A 3 11.57 14.52 9.70
CA PRO A 3 11.43 13.37 8.82
C PRO A 3 12.78 12.87 8.29
N SER A 4 12.97 11.56 8.29
CA SER A 4 14.12 10.88 7.67
C SER A 4 13.66 10.20 6.39
N VAL A 5 14.37 10.41 5.28
CA VAL A 5 13.98 9.89 3.96
C VAL A 5 15.02 8.92 3.45
N GLN A 6 14.58 7.71 3.08
CA GLN A 6 15.38 6.68 2.44
C GLN A 6 14.73 6.26 1.13
N VAL A 7 15.55 5.81 0.17
CA VAL A 7 15.07 5.31 -1.12
C VAL A 7 15.64 3.92 -1.35
N GLU A 8 14.77 2.94 -1.49
CA GLU A 8 15.12 1.58 -1.85
C GLU A 8 14.79 1.32 -3.32
N ARG A 9 15.58 0.45 -3.96
CA ARG A 9 15.37 0.01 -5.33
C ARG A 9 14.87 -1.43 -5.27
N ILE A 10 13.60 -1.61 -5.58
CA ILE A 10 12.91 -2.90 -5.41
C ILE A 10 12.92 -3.68 -6.74
N GLY A 11 13.21 -4.98 -6.62
CA GLY A 11 13.17 -5.92 -7.73
C GLY A 11 14.22 -5.68 -8.82
N ARG A 12 14.03 -6.37 -9.95
CA ARG A 12 14.92 -6.29 -11.12
C ARG A 12 14.70 -5.03 -11.93
N GLU A 13 13.49 -4.46 -11.90
CA GLU A 13 13.18 -3.17 -12.55
C GLU A 13 13.82 -1.99 -11.80
N GLY A 14 14.30 -2.20 -10.57
CA GLY A 14 14.89 -1.15 -9.75
C GLY A 14 13.90 -0.03 -9.44
N THR A 15 12.61 -0.38 -9.32
CA THR A 15 11.54 0.58 -9.07
C THR A 15 11.81 1.27 -7.72
N PRO A 16 11.88 2.61 -7.69
CA PRO A 16 12.14 3.31 -6.45
C PRO A 16 10.93 3.22 -5.51
N VAL A 17 11.20 2.89 -4.26
CA VAL A 17 10.26 3.01 -3.14
C VAL A 17 10.87 3.96 -2.12
N VAL A 18 10.11 4.99 -1.75
CA VAL A 18 10.55 5.99 -0.78
C VAL A 18 9.99 5.63 0.59
N ILE A 19 10.86 5.52 1.58
CA ILE A 19 10.53 5.23 2.96
C ILE A 19 10.79 6.50 3.75
N ILE A 20 9.80 6.95 4.51
CA ILE A 20 9.88 8.18 5.28
C ILE A 20 9.51 7.89 6.72
N ASP A 21 10.50 7.94 7.60
CA ASP A 21 10.29 7.87 9.05
C ASP A 21 9.99 9.26 9.61
N ASP A 22 9.26 9.31 10.73
CA ASP A 22 8.77 10.54 11.34
C ASP A 22 7.97 11.42 10.34
N PHE A 23 7.11 10.77 9.55
CA PHE A 23 6.47 11.35 8.36
C PHE A 23 5.51 12.52 8.66
N ALA A 24 4.55 12.31 9.56
CA ALA A 24 3.62 13.35 9.98
C ALA A 24 4.12 14.04 11.26
N PRO A 25 3.88 15.35 11.43
CA PRO A 25 4.31 16.10 12.62
C PRO A 25 3.56 15.68 13.89
N GLU A 26 2.27 15.34 13.78
CA GLU A 26 1.36 15.06 14.90
C GLU A 26 0.69 13.68 14.72
N PRO A 27 1.45 12.56 14.68
CA PRO A 27 0.89 11.24 14.35
C PRO A 27 -0.09 10.73 15.41
N LYS A 28 0.05 11.18 16.68
CA LYS A 28 -0.89 10.83 17.76
C LYS A 28 -2.26 11.45 17.54
N ALA A 29 -2.31 12.72 17.13
CA ALA A 29 -3.55 13.41 16.79
C ALA A 29 -4.29 12.74 15.61
N LEU A 30 -3.55 12.11 14.68
CA LEU A 30 -4.17 11.32 13.60
C LEU A 30 -4.83 10.03 14.10
N VAL A 31 -4.25 9.36 15.11
CA VAL A 31 -4.88 8.20 15.76
C VAL A 31 -6.13 8.62 16.52
N GLU A 32 -6.06 9.73 17.27
CA GLU A 32 -7.22 10.31 17.97
C GLU A 32 -8.33 10.73 17.00
N GLU A 33 -7.97 11.31 15.85
CA GLU A 33 -8.92 11.61 14.78
C GLU A 33 -9.60 10.34 14.26
N ALA A 34 -8.84 9.27 14.01
CA ALA A 34 -9.39 8.00 13.57
C ALA A 34 -10.36 7.40 14.61
N ALA A 35 -10.03 7.50 15.90
CA ALA A 35 -10.88 7.03 17.00
C ALA A 35 -12.21 7.79 17.09
N GLY A 36 -12.20 9.08 16.79
CA GLY A 36 -13.41 9.91 16.72
C GLY A 36 -14.19 9.83 15.41
N THR A 37 -13.72 9.05 14.42
CA THR A 37 -14.33 9.01 13.08
C THR A 37 -15.03 7.67 12.83
N PRO A 38 -16.32 7.64 12.47
CA PRO A 38 -17.00 6.41 12.11
C PRO A 38 -16.34 5.72 10.91
N LEU A 39 -15.77 4.53 11.13
CA LEU A 39 -15.21 3.69 10.06
C LEU A 39 -16.29 2.76 9.50
N GLY A 40 -16.33 2.63 8.18
CA GLY A 40 -17.28 1.76 7.48
C GLY A 40 -16.64 0.98 6.34
N ARG A 41 -17.40 0.05 5.76
CA ARG A 41 -16.95 -0.66 4.55
C ARG A 41 -16.95 0.32 3.38
N LEU A 42 -15.76 0.72 2.95
CA LEU A 42 -15.56 1.62 1.82
C LEU A 42 -14.53 1.01 0.86
N GLY A 43 -14.89 0.92 -0.41
CA GLY A 43 -14.08 0.36 -1.51
C GLY A 43 -13.97 -1.17 -1.49
N ALA A 44 -14.28 -1.79 -2.63
CA ALA A 44 -14.56 -3.23 -2.75
C ALA A 44 -13.38 -4.17 -2.39
N PHE A 45 -12.14 -3.70 -2.53
CA PHE A 45 -10.96 -4.58 -2.48
C PHE A 45 -10.14 -4.46 -1.19
N TYR A 46 -10.48 -3.56 -0.27
CA TYR A 46 -9.72 -3.43 0.98
C TYR A 46 -10.24 -4.38 2.06
N PRO A 47 -9.36 -5.12 2.76
CA PRO A 47 -9.73 -6.10 3.78
C PRO A 47 -10.01 -5.43 5.14
N GLY A 48 -10.95 -4.49 5.17
CA GLY A 48 -11.36 -3.86 6.42
C GLY A 48 -12.25 -2.63 6.27
N VAL A 49 -12.16 -1.73 7.24
CA VAL A 49 -13.00 -0.53 7.35
C VAL A 49 -12.17 0.73 7.12
N ARG A 50 -12.79 1.75 6.54
CA ARG A 50 -12.13 2.99 6.17
C ARG A 50 -13.00 4.20 6.46
N ALA A 51 -12.36 5.36 6.58
CA ALA A 51 -12.99 6.67 6.67
C ALA A 51 -12.13 7.75 6.00
N PRO A 52 -12.72 8.85 5.49
CA PRO A 52 -11.95 10.00 5.02
C PRO A 52 -11.07 10.60 6.12
N VAL A 53 -9.86 11.01 5.77
CA VAL A 53 -8.99 11.83 6.64
C VAL A 53 -9.27 13.31 6.40
N ARG A 54 -9.25 14.13 7.46
CA ARG A 54 -9.44 15.58 7.33
C ARG A 54 -8.39 16.25 6.43
N PRO A 55 -8.72 17.34 5.73
CA PRO A 55 -7.81 18.03 4.80
C PRO A 55 -6.47 18.45 5.41
N ALA A 56 -6.44 18.80 6.70
CA ALA A 56 -5.23 19.23 7.41
C ALA A 56 -4.07 18.22 7.30
N TYR A 57 -4.37 16.92 7.18
CA TYR A 57 -3.35 15.90 6.92
C TYR A 57 -2.60 16.16 5.61
N ARG A 58 -3.32 16.51 4.54
CA ARG A 58 -2.76 16.78 3.20
C ARG A 58 -1.85 18.00 3.23
N ASP A 59 -2.25 19.04 3.95
CA ASP A 59 -1.46 20.27 4.09
C ASP A 59 -0.15 19.98 4.83
N ALA A 60 -0.20 19.14 5.87
CA ALA A 60 0.97 18.78 6.66
C ALA A 60 2.00 17.95 5.87
N VAL A 61 1.56 16.96 5.08
CA VAL A 61 2.47 16.01 4.41
C VAL A 61 2.75 16.34 2.94
N GLY A 62 1.91 17.16 2.32
CA GLY A 62 1.96 17.50 0.90
C GLY A 62 3.32 18.04 0.42
N PRO A 63 3.95 19.00 1.12
CA PRO A 63 5.26 19.52 0.71
C PRO A 63 6.35 18.44 0.67
N LEU A 64 6.36 17.52 1.63
CA LEU A 64 7.32 16.43 1.69
C LEU A 64 7.08 15.41 0.56
N LEU A 65 5.81 15.06 0.31
CA LEU A 65 5.44 14.19 -0.80
C LEU A 65 5.77 14.83 -2.17
N ALA A 66 5.56 16.14 -2.34
CA ALA A 66 5.92 16.84 -3.57
C ALA A 66 7.43 16.85 -3.81
N ALA A 67 8.21 17.04 -2.74
CA ALA A 67 9.66 16.97 -2.81
C ALA A 67 10.15 15.55 -3.18
N ALA A 68 9.54 14.50 -2.62
CA ALA A 68 9.85 13.12 -2.97
C ALA A 68 9.43 12.77 -4.41
N ALA A 69 8.22 13.16 -4.83
CA ALA A 69 7.71 13.02 -6.20
C ALA A 69 8.69 13.61 -7.23
N LYS A 70 9.17 14.83 -6.97
CA LYS A 70 10.13 15.51 -7.83
C LYS A 70 11.51 14.85 -7.83
N ARG A 71 12.10 14.60 -6.67
CA ARG A 71 13.49 14.15 -6.55
C ARG A 71 13.71 12.69 -6.94
N VAL A 72 12.71 11.84 -6.68
CA VAL A 72 12.85 10.39 -6.86
C VAL A 72 12.20 9.90 -8.15
N PHE A 73 11.02 10.45 -8.48
CA PHE A 73 10.22 10.00 -9.62
C PHE A 73 10.26 10.97 -10.81
N GLY A 74 10.83 12.16 -10.65
CA GLY A 74 10.98 13.15 -11.72
C GLY A 74 9.74 14.00 -12.00
N PHE A 75 8.63 13.81 -11.28
CA PHE A 75 7.41 14.59 -11.45
C PHE A 75 7.56 15.97 -10.83
N SER A 76 7.79 16.98 -11.67
CA SER A 76 8.32 18.28 -11.23
C SER A 76 7.35 19.45 -11.36
N GLN A 77 6.19 19.25 -11.99
CA GLN A 77 5.22 20.31 -12.27
C GLN A 77 4.15 20.39 -11.17
N ARG A 78 3.42 19.29 -10.91
CA ARG A 78 2.28 19.28 -10.00
C ARG A 78 2.20 17.97 -9.24
N LEU A 79 1.80 18.06 -7.97
CA LEU A 79 1.32 16.93 -7.17
C LEU A 79 -0.09 17.24 -6.67
N ALA A 80 -1.02 16.31 -6.87
CA ALA A 80 -2.35 16.31 -6.27
C ALA A 80 -2.49 15.08 -5.38
N ILE A 81 -2.99 15.29 -4.15
CA ILE A 81 -3.43 14.20 -3.28
C ILE A 81 -4.92 14.01 -3.55
N ASP A 82 -5.26 12.99 -4.34
CA ASP A 82 -6.62 12.74 -4.82
C ASP A 82 -7.50 12.23 -3.69
N ARG A 83 -6.95 11.37 -2.84
CA ARG A 83 -7.69 10.71 -1.77
C ARG A 83 -6.79 10.37 -0.59
N THR A 84 -7.34 10.47 0.62
CA THR A 84 -6.71 10.10 1.89
C THR A 84 -7.74 9.38 2.75
N LEU A 85 -7.46 8.13 3.13
CA LEU A 85 -8.38 7.31 3.91
C LEU A 85 -7.67 6.71 5.12
N PHE A 86 -8.21 6.94 6.33
CA PHE A 86 -7.96 6.03 7.44
C PHE A 86 -8.40 4.65 7.01
N SER A 87 -7.55 3.67 7.23
CA SER A 87 -7.69 2.32 6.74
C SER A 87 -7.26 1.36 7.84
N LEU A 88 -8.24 0.71 8.47
CA LEU A 88 -8.06 -0.27 9.52
C LEU A 88 -8.34 -1.66 8.95
N THR A 89 -7.30 -2.51 8.93
CA THR A 89 -7.41 -3.89 8.45
C THR A 89 -8.04 -4.75 9.54
N VAL A 90 -9.18 -5.38 9.24
CA VAL A 90 -9.96 -6.17 10.22
C VAL A 90 -10.49 -7.49 9.66
N THR A 91 -10.38 -7.74 8.35
CA THR A 91 -10.92 -8.95 7.74
C THR A 91 -10.04 -10.16 8.09
N PRO A 92 -10.58 -11.22 8.72
CA PRO A 92 -9.82 -12.42 9.02
C PRO A 92 -9.32 -13.13 7.75
N PRO A 93 -8.18 -13.84 7.79
CA PRO A 93 -7.62 -14.60 6.66
C PRO A 93 -8.63 -15.48 5.92
N ALA A 94 -9.52 -16.16 6.65
CA ALA A 94 -10.51 -17.07 6.11
C ALA A 94 -11.65 -16.37 5.34
N GLU A 95 -11.84 -15.07 5.54
CA GLU A 95 -12.92 -14.27 4.92
C GLU A 95 -12.43 -13.44 3.72
N LEU A 96 -11.14 -13.54 3.37
CA LEU A 96 -10.56 -12.79 2.28
C LEU A 96 -11.11 -13.27 0.93
N THR A 97 -11.51 -12.31 0.10
CA THR A 97 -11.84 -12.55 -1.31
C THR A 97 -10.59 -12.91 -2.11
N LEU A 98 -10.71 -13.53 -3.29
CA LEU A 98 -9.56 -13.82 -4.16
C LEU A 98 -8.65 -12.60 -4.41
N ALA A 99 -9.23 -11.44 -4.69
CA ALA A 99 -8.48 -10.21 -4.94
C ALA A 99 -7.66 -9.73 -3.73
N GLN A 100 -8.05 -10.12 -2.51
CA GLN A 100 -7.33 -9.77 -1.27
C GLN A 100 -6.24 -10.78 -0.90
N ARG A 101 -6.18 -11.94 -1.59
CA ARG A 101 -5.24 -13.03 -1.35
C ARG A 101 -4.02 -13.00 -2.29
N ILE A 102 -3.99 -12.05 -3.23
CA ILE A 102 -2.93 -11.91 -4.24
C ILE A 102 -2.40 -10.47 -4.28
N PRO A 103 -1.19 -10.24 -4.84
CA PRO A 103 -0.69 -8.91 -5.12
C PRO A 103 -1.60 -8.14 -6.09
N HIS A 104 -1.68 -6.84 -5.91
CA HIS A 104 -2.49 -5.93 -6.73
C HIS A 104 -1.69 -4.69 -7.12
N ILE A 105 -2.32 -3.90 -8.00
CA ILE A 105 -1.92 -2.55 -8.35
C ILE A 105 -3.11 -1.62 -8.08
N ASP A 106 -2.84 -0.34 -7.85
CA ASP A 106 -3.88 0.66 -7.59
C ASP A 106 -4.33 1.37 -8.86
N ASP A 107 -3.39 1.66 -9.76
CA ASP A 107 -3.64 2.41 -11.00
C ASP A 107 -2.51 2.13 -12.00
N VAL A 108 -2.84 2.23 -13.30
CA VAL A 108 -1.93 1.99 -14.43
C VAL A 108 -1.50 3.29 -15.13
N ALA A 109 -2.13 4.41 -14.79
CA ALA A 109 -1.86 5.69 -15.42
C ALA A 109 -0.48 6.25 -14.99
N PRO A 110 0.26 6.89 -15.91
CA PRO A 110 1.50 7.57 -15.57
C PRO A 110 1.29 8.61 -14.47
N GLY A 111 2.27 8.77 -13.57
CA GLY A 111 2.19 9.77 -12.50
C GLY A 111 1.36 9.36 -11.29
N LYS A 112 0.73 8.17 -11.31
CA LYS A 112 -0.01 7.67 -10.17
C LYS A 112 0.93 7.08 -9.11
N LEU A 113 0.81 7.60 -7.89
CA LEU A 113 1.58 7.17 -6.73
C LEU A 113 0.64 6.79 -5.59
N ALA A 114 1.06 5.82 -4.78
CA ALA A 114 0.38 5.40 -3.57
C ALA A 114 1.27 5.63 -2.35
N VAL A 115 0.65 5.99 -1.23
CA VAL A 115 1.29 6.12 0.08
C VAL A 115 0.56 5.26 1.09
N VAL A 116 1.31 4.42 1.80
CA VAL A 116 0.83 3.77 3.03
C VAL A 116 1.56 4.40 4.21
N HIS A 117 0.83 5.10 5.07
CA HIS A 117 1.36 5.70 6.29
C HIS A 117 0.88 4.88 7.50
N TYR A 118 1.81 4.27 8.23
CA TYR A 118 1.52 3.39 9.36
C TYR A 118 1.32 4.16 10.66
N LEU A 119 0.19 3.91 11.32
CA LEU A 119 -0.18 4.50 12.61
C LEU A 119 -0.39 3.45 13.71
N GLY A 120 -0.33 2.16 13.37
CA GLY A 120 -0.26 1.08 14.34
C GLY A 120 1.03 1.11 15.15
N ARG A 121 0.96 0.76 16.43
CA ARG A 121 2.10 0.77 17.37
C ARG A 121 2.76 -0.59 17.55
N THR A 122 2.04 -1.65 17.21
CA THR A 122 2.52 -3.04 17.25
C THR A 122 3.07 -3.43 15.88
N ASP A 123 3.86 -4.51 15.84
CA ASP A 123 4.26 -5.14 14.59
C ASP A 123 3.03 -5.76 13.89
N TRP A 124 2.49 -5.00 12.94
CA TRP A 124 1.40 -5.42 12.06
C TRP A 124 1.92 -5.78 10.65
N GLY A 125 3.20 -6.17 10.58
CA GLY A 125 3.93 -6.50 9.37
C GLY A 125 4.28 -5.28 8.53
N GLY A 126 3.77 -5.14 7.30
CA GLY A 126 4.23 -4.07 6.41
C GLY A 126 3.57 -4.03 5.03
N THR A 127 4.32 -3.58 4.03
CA THR A 127 3.96 -3.65 2.61
C THR A 127 5.02 -4.46 1.88
N ARG A 128 4.59 -5.52 1.20
CA ARG A 128 5.45 -6.40 0.41
C ARG A 128 5.20 -6.18 -1.07
N PHE A 129 6.27 -6.17 -1.85
CA PHE A 129 6.27 -6.00 -3.29
C PHE A 129 6.55 -7.33 -3.98
N PHE A 130 6.00 -7.51 -5.18
CA PHE A 130 6.03 -8.79 -5.87
C PHE A 130 6.40 -8.65 -7.34
N ARG A 131 6.96 -9.73 -7.89
CA ARG A 131 7.04 -9.99 -9.32
C ARG A 131 6.03 -11.07 -9.68
N HIS A 132 5.27 -10.84 -10.75
CA HIS A 132 4.49 -11.89 -11.38
C HIS A 132 5.40 -12.81 -12.20
N ARG A 133 5.36 -14.12 -11.94
CA ARG A 133 6.33 -15.08 -12.50
C ARG A 133 6.16 -15.28 -14.00
N SER A 134 4.93 -15.50 -14.47
CA SER A 134 4.66 -15.83 -15.86
C SER A 134 4.94 -14.69 -16.83
N THR A 135 4.74 -13.43 -16.40
CA THR A 135 5.04 -12.25 -17.23
C THR A 135 6.40 -11.61 -16.92
N GLY A 136 6.99 -11.91 -15.77
CA GLY A 136 8.17 -11.21 -15.25
C GLY A 136 7.89 -9.78 -14.79
N PHE A 137 6.64 -9.30 -14.80
CA PHE A 137 6.31 -7.92 -14.46
C PHE A 137 6.40 -7.68 -12.95
N GLU A 138 7.04 -6.58 -12.59
CA GLU A 138 7.04 -6.02 -11.24
C GLU A 138 6.13 -4.79 -11.20
N THR A 139 6.20 -3.97 -12.26
CA THR A 139 5.28 -2.85 -12.51
C THR A 139 4.32 -3.14 -13.67
N VAL A 140 3.03 -2.90 -13.47
CA VAL A 140 1.96 -3.02 -14.48
C VAL A 140 1.52 -1.63 -14.92
N THR A 141 1.97 -1.24 -16.12
CA THR A 141 1.55 0.00 -16.79
C THR A 141 0.30 -0.23 -17.65
N ALA A 142 -0.27 0.83 -18.21
CA ALA A 142 -1.43 0.72 -19.10
C ALA A 142 -1.20 -0.28 -20.26
N ALA A 143 -0.01 -0.29 -20.86
CA ALA A 143 0.35 -1.21 -21.93
C ALA A 143 0.52 -2.67 -21.45
N ARG A 144 0.92 -2.86 -20.19
CA ARG A 144 1.13 -4.19 -19.58
C ARG A 144 -0.12 -4.77 -18.94
N HIS A 145 -1.13 -3.94 -18.68
CA HIS A 145 -2.30 -4.33 -17.89
C HIS A 145 -3.08 -5.48 -18.51
N ARG A 146 -3.42 -5.41 -19.80
CA ARG A 146 -4.15 -6.49 -20.46
C ARG A 146 -3.33 -7.80 -20.53
N PRO A 147 -2.07 -7.79 -21.01
CA PRO A 147 -1.21 -8.97 -20.94
C PRO A 147 -1.07 -9.57 -19.54
N TYR A 148 -0.98 -8.73 -18.50
CA TYR A 148 -0.92 -9.18 -17.12
C TYR A 148 -2.19 -9.94 -16.71
N LEU A 149 -3.37 -9.38 -16.97
CA LEU A 149 -4.64 -10.03 -16.61
C LEU A 149 -4.87 -11.33 -17.37
N ASP A 150 -4.53 -11.38 -18.66
CA ASP A 150 -4.67 -12.59 -19.47
C ASP A 150 -3.74 -13.72 -18.96
N ALA A 151 -2.49 -13.37 -18.59
CA ALA A 151 -1.55 -14.30 -17.99
C ALA A 151 -1.99 -14.77 -16.60
N LEU A 152 -2.42 -13.86 -15.73
CA LEU A 152 -2.92 -14.19 -14.39
C LEU A 152 -4.12 -15.14 -14.46
N ALA A 153 -5.04 -14.91 -15.40
CA ALA A 153 -6.16 -15.82 -15.62
C ALA A 153 -5.71 -17.20 -16.12
N ALA A 154 -4.66 -17.27 -16.95
CA ALA A 154 -4.07 -18.54 -17.36
C ALA A 154 -3.41 -19.27 -16.20
N ASP A 155 -2.68 -18.55 -15.35
CA ASP A 155 -2.03 -19.13 -14.18
C ASP A 155 -3.04 -19.69 -13.19
N PHE A 156 -4.18 -19.02 -12.96
CA PHE A 156 -5.26 -19.59 -12.15
C PHE A 156 -5.87 -20.86 -12.75
N ARG A 157 -5.96 -20.98 -14.08
CA ARG A 157 -6.41 -22.23 -14.72
C ARG A 157 -5.41 -23.36 -14.54
N THR A 158 -4.11 -23.05 -14.51
CA THR A 158 -3.03 -24.04 -14.40
C THR A 158 -2.75 -24.45 -12.95
N HIS A 159 -2.74 -23.49 -12.02
CA HIS A 159 -2.31 -23.69 -10.63
C HIS A 159 -3.45 -23.65 -9.61
N GLY A 160 -4.66 -23.25 -10.02
CA GLY A 160 -5.77 -22.98 -9.12
C GLY A 160 -5.63 -21.64 -8.40
N GLU A 161 -6.67 -21.29 -7.62
CA GLU A 161 -6.63 -20.13 -6.74
C GLU A 161 -5.71 -20.38 -5.53
N PRO A 162 -5.10 -19.34 -4.94
CA PRO A 162 -4.35 -19.46 -3.69
C PRO A 162 -5.27 -19.97 -2.56
N PRO A 163 -4.70 -20.57 -1.49
CA PRO A 163 -5.46 -20.87 -0.28
C PRO A 163 -6.02 -19.60 0.37
N ALA A 164 -6.96 -19.74 1.31
CA ALA A 164 -7.45 -18.61 2.10
C ALA A 164 -6.31 -17.99 2.94
N GLY A 165 -6.25 -16.66 2.97
CA GLY A 165 -5.27 -15.92 3.76
C GLY A 165 -4.48 -14.86 2.98
N TYR A 166 -3.84 -13.99 3.73
CA TYR A 166 -2.89 -13.01 3.21
C TYR A 166 -1.68 -13.73 2.61
N ILE A 167 -1.16 -13.18 1.51
CA ILE A 167 0.05 -13.71 0.86
C ILE A 167 1.28 -13.42 1.73
N THR A 168 1.83 -14.45 2.36
CA THR A 168 2.97 -14.33 3.29
C THR A 168 4.34 -14.51 2.63
N GLY A 169 4.39 -14.94 1.36
CA GLY A 169 5.66 -15.20 0.68
C GLY A 169 5.50 -15.57 -0.80
N ALA A 170 6.43 -16.39 -1.28
CA ALA A 170 6.43 -16.87 -2.66
C ALA A 170 5.28 -17.86 -2.92
N THR A 171 4.70 -17.77 -4.10
CA THR A 171 3.69 -18.72 -4.63
C THR A 171 4.11 -19.17 -6.03
N PRO A 172 3.42 -20.14 -6.65
CA PRO A 172 3.63 -20.47 -8.06
C PRO A 172 3.40 -19.30 -9.02
N LEU A 173 2.63 -18.29 -8.63
CA LEU A 173 2.29 -17.12 -9.45
C LEU A 173 3.18 -15.90 -9.14
N PHE A 174 3.59 -15.73 -7.90
CA PHE A 174 4.24 -14.50 -7.43
C PHE A 174 5.51 -14.78 -6.64
N GLU A 175 6.49 -13.90 -6.81
CA GLU A 175 7.75 -13.90 -6.08
C GLU A 175 7.87 -12.59 -5.28
N PRO A 176 8.12 -12.62 -3.97
CA PRO A 176 8.40 -11.42 -3.21
C PRO A 176 9.75 -10.83 -3.64
N ILE A 177 9.79 -9.52 -3.86
CA ILE A 177 10.99 -8.81 -4.37
C ILE A 177 11.47 -7.69 -3.45
N GLY A 178 10.78 -7.49 -2.33
CA GLY A 178 11.12 -6.49 -1.33
C GLY A 178 9.96 -6.27 -0.36
N GLU A 179 10.26 -5.70 0.80
CA GLU A 179 9.29 -5.45 1.84
C GLU A 179 9.73 -4.27 2.69
N VAL A 180 8.77 -3.43 3.06
CA VAL A 180 8.99 -2.35 4.03
C VAL A 180 8.14 -2.64 5.26
N ALA A 181 8.83 -2.80 6.40
CA ALA A 181 8.19 -3.01 7.68
C ALA A 181 7.40 -1.78 8.12
N ALA A 182 6.25 -2.02 8.74
CA ALA A 182 5.43 -1.04 9.41
C ALA A 182 6.14 -0.55 10.67
N VAL A 183 6.37 0.75 10.72
CA VAL A 183 6.90 1.45 11.90
C VAL A 183 5.95 2.60 12.17
N PHE A 184 5.63 2.87 13.44
CA PHE A 184 4.75 3.97 13.79
C PHE A 184 5.28 5.30 13.19
N ASN A 185 4.40 6.04 12.50
CA ASN A 185 4.72 7.28 11.78
C ASN A 185 5.68 7.11 10.58
N ARG A 186 5.78 5.89 10.02
CA ARG A 186 6.46 5.63 8.75
C ARG A 186 5.49 5.72 7.58
N ALA A 187 5.88 6.40 6.52
CA ALA A 187 5.21 6.33 5.22
C ALA A 187 6.05 5.61 4.18
N VAL A 188 5.37 4.88 3.29
CA VAL A 188 5.96 4.20 2.13
C VAL A 188 5.28 4.73 0.89
N LEU A 189 6.04 5.39 0.01
CA LEU A 189 5.59 6.00 -1.23
C LEU A 189 6.15 5.24 -2.43
N TYR A 190 5.29 4.80 -3.33
CA TYR A 190 5.66 3.99 -4.49
C TYR A 190 4.72 4.22 -5.69
N PRO A 191 5.12 3.83 -6.92
CA PRO A 191 4.24 3.91 -8.09
C PRO A 191 3.02 3.00 -7.93
N SER A 192 1.83 3.50 -8.24
CA SER A 192 0.56 2.76 -8.11
C SER A 192 0.50 1.49 -8.96
N GLY A 193 1.30 1.41 -10.02
CA GLY A 193 1.42 0.22 -10.87
C GLY A 193 2.36 -0.87 -10.32
N LEU A 194 3.07 -0.63 -9.21
CA LEU A 194 3.98 -1.63 -8.63
C LEU A 194 3.15 -2.71 -7.90
N LEU A 195 3.38 -3.99 -8.23
CA LEU A 195 2.66 -5.10 -7.62
C LEU A 195 2.99 -5.21 -6.14
N HIS A 196 1.96 -5.14 -5.29
CA HIS A 196 2.14 -5.14 -3.84
C HIS A 196 0.95 -5.77 -3.10
N CYS A 197 1.19 -6.09 -1.82
CA CYS A 197 0.14 -6.50 -0.88
C CYS A 197 0.55 -6.11 0.54
N ALA A 198 -0.41 -6.13 1.46
CA ALA A 198 -0.10 -6.04 2.88
C ALA A 198 0.69 -7.29 3.31
N ALA A 199 1.84 -7.08 3.94
CA ALA A 199 2.58 -8.14 4.60
C ALA A 199 1.94 -8.37 5.97
N ILE A 200 0.96 -9.27 6.05
CA ILE A 200 0.26 -9.60 7.31
C ILE A 200 0.47 -11.09 7.57
N ASP A 201 0.85 -11.43 8.79
CA ASP A 201 0.88 -12.82 9.24
C ASP A 201 -0.56 -13.31 9.48
N ASN A 202 -0.91 -14.45 8.88
CA ASN A 202 -2.21 -15.08 9.02
C ASN A 202 -2.51 -15.57 10.45
N ALA A 203 -1.50 -15.67 11.33
CA ALA A 203 -1.69 -15.98 12.74
C ALA A 203 -2.20 -14.79 13.57
N LEU A 204 -2.12 -13.55 13.05
CA LEU A 204 -2.54 -12.37 13.78
C LEU A 204 -4.06 -12.23 13.83
N VAL A 205 -4.57 -11.92 15.02
CA VAL A 205 -5.96 -11.47 15.21
C VAL A 205 -6.01 -9.97 14.90
N LEU A 206 -6.85 -9.58 13.96
CA LEU A 206 -6.98 -8.19 13.49
C LEU A 206 -8.15 -7.50 14.22
N PRO A 207 -7.92 -6.72 15.28
CA PRO A 207 -8.99 -6.13 16.07
C PRO A 207 -9.67 -4.98 15.33
N LEU A 208 -10.97 -4.82 15.56
CA LEU A 208 -11.71 -3.60 15.23
C LEU A 208 -11.44 -2.52 16.30
N ASP A 209 -10.19 -2.10 16.38
CA ASP A 209 -9.69 -1.10 17.33
C ASP A 209 -8.61 -0.27 16.62
N VAL A 210 -8.78 1.04 16.57
CA VAL A 210 -7.84 1.94 15.86
C VAL A 210 -6.55 2.18 16.64
N GLU A 211 -6.56 2.03 17.97
CA GLU A 211 -5.38 2.22 18.81
C GLU A 211 -4.53 0.96 18.85
N ALA A 212 -5.18 -0.19 18.97
CA ALA A 212 -4.50 -1.47 19.03
C ALA A 212 -4.17 -2.02 17.63
N GLY A 213 -5.08 -1.85 16.66
CA GLY A 213 -5.04 -2.55 15.38
C GLY A 213 -4.10 -1.98 14.33
N ARG A 214 -4.13 -2.61 13.15
CA ARG A 214 -3.35 -2.21 11.97
C ARG A 214 -3.97 -0.98 11.30
N LEU A 215 -3.84 0.17 11.95
CA LEU A 215 -4.28 1.46 11.43
C LEU A 215 -3.24 2.03 10.45
N THR A 216 -3.72 2.45 9.29
CA THR A 216 -2.92 3.16 8.28
C THR A 216 -3.69 4.34 7.71
N ILE A 217 -2.99 5.29 7.10
CA ILE A 217 -3.58 6.21 6.12
C ILE A 217 -3.10 5.79 4.73
N ALA A 218 -4.04 5.37 3.88
CA ALA A 218 -3.80 5.14 2.47
C ALA A 218 -4.05 6.44 1.70
N SER A 219 -3.04 6.93 0.97
CA SER A 219 -3.16 8.12 0.14
C SER A 219 -2.86 7.80 -1.33
N PHE A 220 -3.66 8.35 -2.24
CA PHE A 220 -3.50 8.16 -3.68
C PHE A 220 -3.26 9.51 -4.32
N LEU A 221 -2.26 9.58 -5.20
CA LEU A 221 -1.75 10.83 -5.74
C LEU A 221 -1.65 10.79 -7.26
N THR A 222 -1.78 11.97 -7.86
CA THR A 222 -1.45 12.23 -9.26
C THR A 222 -0.30 13.22 -9.32
N ALA A 223 0.78 12.86 -9.98
CA ALA A 223 1.95 13.69 -10.18
C ALA A 223 2.26 13.87 -11.68
N SER A 224 2.77 15.04 -12.06
CA SER A 224 3.22 15.38 -13.42
C SER A 224 4.49 16.19 -13.37
#